data_AF-A0A8N1SA89-F1
#
_entry.id   AF-A0A8N1SA89-F1
#
_cell.length_a   1.000
_cell.length_b   1.000
_cell.length_c   1.000
_cell.angle_alpha   90.00
_cell.angle_beta   90.00
_cell.angle_gamma   90.00
#
_symmetry.space_group_name_H-M   'P 1'
#
loop_
_entity.id
_entity.type
_entity.pdbx_description
1 polymer ?
#
loop_
_entity_poly.entity_id
_entity_poly.type
_entity_poly.pdbx_seq_one_letter_code
_entity_poly.pdbx_strand_id
1 'polypeptide(L)'
;MAIQLCEEEDHKIIEDLRGSLFGPLEFSRRDLMALNIQRGRDHGVPDYNSARRAYGLNEVKHVSHFNRVDQEVYCAKYIVQMLFLRIFELHLSIVSSCISCKIREEFLRLYNNSFDDVDIWVGGILETQDGPGELFQKIITDQFQRIRDGDRFWYNNTKNGLFTDKEIERLEQLSFYDMLMCTTKMDWNDIPRNSFRVPTTENDIHQSCIINKIVKKGKCMTSCFHADQINEYTIENCTEPGTYDFFQIAVCPSS
;
A
#
# COMPACT_ATOMS: atom_id res chain seq x y z
N MET A 1 -8.16 12.50 -8.76
CA MET A 1 -7.08 11.95 -7.90
C MET A 1 -6.76 12.87 -6.72
N ALA A 2 -6.49 14.17 -6.92
CA ALA A 2 -6.07 15.08 -5.84
C ALA A 2 -7.01 15.21 -4.61
N ILE A 3 -8.27 14.76 -4.72
CA ILE A 3 -9.27 14.80 -3.64
C ILE A 3 -9.77 13.41 -3.22
N GLN A 4 -9.29 12.34 -3.87
CA GLN A 4 -9.63 10.96 -3.53
C GLN A 4 -8.55 10.45 -2.58
N LEU A 5 -8.95 9.86 -1.45
CA LEU A 5 -7.98 9.18 -0.59
C LEU A 5 -7.45 7.93 -1.27
N CYS A 6 -6.17 7.64 -1.02
CA CYS A 6 -5.60 6.34 -1.31
C CYS A 6 -6.16 5.29 -0.32
N GLU A 7 -5.98 4.01 -0.67
CA GLU A 7 -6.24 2.90 0.24
C GLU A 7 -5.40 3.02 1.52
N GLU A 8 -5.86 2.34 2.57
CA GLU A 8 -5.12 2.26 3.82
C GLU A 8 -3.77 1.55 3.60
N GLU A 9 -2.72 2.05 4.24
CA GLU A 9 -1.38 1.45 4.16
C GLU A 9 -1.30 0.22 5.06
N ASP A 10 -2.01 -0.85 4.75
CA ASP A 10 -2.03 -2.09 5.53
C ASP A 10 -1.60 -3.31 4.70
N HIS A 11 -1.82 -4.51 5.25
CA HIS A 11 -1.48 -5.76 4.58
C HIS A 11 -2.61 -6.28 3.68
N LYS A 12 -3.71 -5.53 3.54
CA LYS A 12 -4.85 -5.89 2.69
C LYS A 12 -4.64 -5.25 1.33
N ILE A 13 -4.67 -6.11 0.32
CA ILE A 13 -4.42 -5.71 -1.06
C ILE A 13 -5.72 -5.90 -1.83
N ILE A 14 -6.12 -4.87 -2.57
CA ILE A 14 -7.34 -4.87 -3.37
C ILE A 14 -7.34 -5.97 -4.44
N GLU A 15 -8.54 -6.44 -4.79
CA GLU A 15 -8.72 -7.55 -5.74
C GLU A 15 -8.15 -7.23 -7.13
N ASP A 16 -8.22 -5.97 -7.57
CA ASP A 16 -7.65 -5.48 -8.82
C ASP A 16 -6.15 -5.79 -8.97
N LEU A 17 -5.42 -5.89 -7.86
CA LEU A 17 -4.00 -6.24 -7.84
C LEU A 17 -3.77 -7.70 -7.44
N ARG A 18 -4.58 -8.24 -6.52
CA ARG A 18 -4.38 -9.58 -5.97
C ARG A 18 -4.96 -10.70 -6.82
N GLY A 19 -6.10 -10.51 -7.47
CA GLY A 19 -6.71 -11.56 -8.31
C GLY A 19 -6.95 -11.12 -9.75
N SER A 20 -7.00 -9.82 -10.00
CA SER A 20 -7.38 -9.25 -11.30
C SER A 20 -6.28 -8.42 -11.98
N LEU A 21 -5.02 -8.54 -11.55
CA LEU A 21 -3.91 -7.86 -12.23
C LEU A 21 -3.83 -8.36 -13.67
N PHE A 22 -3.72 -7.44 -14.64
CA PHE A 22 -3.53 -7.83 -16.03
C PHE A 22 -2.32 -8.76 -16.21
N GLY A 23 -2.58 -9.93 -16.78
CA GLY A 23 -1.57 -10.95 -17.07
C GLY A 23 -1.19 -10.96 -18.55
N PRO A 24 0.09 -10.78 -18.90
CA PRO A 24 0.54 -11.14 -20.24
C PRO A 24 0.65 -12.67 -20.37
N LEU A 25 0.65 -13.18 -21.60
CA LEU A 25 0.84 -14.60 -21.98
C LEU A 25 -0.39 -15.49 -21.79
N GLU A 26 -0.30 -16.54 -20.96
CA GLU A 26 -1.27 -17.65 -20.92
C GLU A 26 -2.55 -17.33 -20.15
N PHE A 27 -2.49 -16.38 -19.20
CA PHE A 27 -3.62 -16.00 -18.34
C PHE A 27 -3.88 -14.51 -18.46
N SER A 28 -5.16 -14.12 -18.61
CA SER A 28 -5.58 -12.72 -18.70
C SER A 28 -5.48 -11.96 -17.37
N ARG A 29 -5.43 -12.70 -16.26
CA ARG A 29 -5.35 -12.17 -14.88
C ARG A 29 -4.27 -12.91 -14.07
N ARG A 30 -3.62 -12.22 -13.13
CA ARG A 30 -2.56 -12.73 -12.26
C ARG A 30 -2.66 -12.11 -10.86
N ASP A 31 -1.90 -12.66 -9.92
CA ASP A 31 -1.74 -12.11 -8.57
C ASP A 31 -0.41 -11.31 -8.48
N LEU A 32 -0.51 -9.99 -8.31
CA LEU A 32 0.66 -9.12 -8.18
C LEU A 32 1.50 -9.46 -6.94
N MET A 33 0.87 -9.85 -5.84
CA MET A 33 1.55 -10.15 -4.59
C MET A 33 2.34 -11.46 -4.70
N ALA A 34 1.74 -12.49 -5.30
CA ALA A 34 2.44 -13.73 -5.61
C ALA A 34 3.62 -13.48 -6.58
N LEU A 35 3.43 -12.64 -7.59
CA LEU A 35 4.50 -12.25 -8.52
C LEU A 35 5.64 -11.51 -7.83
N ASN A 36 5.36 -10.61 -6.88
CA ASN A 36 6.38 -9.90 -6.13
C ASN A 36 7.21 -10.83 -5.24
N ILE A 37 6.56 -11.79 -4.56
CA ILE A 37 7.25 -12.83 -3.78
C ILE A 37 8.14 -13.67 -4.71
N GLN A 38 7.59 -14.16 -5.82
CA GLN A 38 8.35 -14.98 -6.77
C GLN A 38 9.53 -14.21 -7.37
N ARG A 39 9.36 -12.92 -7.67
CA ARG A 39 10.43 -12.05 -8.18
C ARG A 39 11.52 -11.80 -7.15
N GLY A 40 11.15 -11.62 -5.88
CA GLY A 40 12.13 -11.52 -4.79
C GLY A 40 13.02 -12.76 -4.70
N ARG A 41 12.41 -13.95 -4.81
CA ARG A 41 13.12 -15.23 -4.81
C ARG A 41 13.99 -15.41 -6.06
N ASP A 42 13.48 -15.06 -7.23
CA ASP A 42 14.20 -15.12 -8.51
C ASP A 42 15.45 -14.23 -8.50
N HIS A 43 15.34 -13.03 -7.95
CA HIS A 43 16.47 -12.10 -7.80
C HIS A 43 17.42 -12.45 -6.65
N GLY A 44 17.14 -13.50 -5.86
CA GLY A 44 17.95 -13.87 -4.70
C GLY A 44 18.01 -12.78 -3.63
N VAL A 45 16.92 -12.02 -3.46
CA VAL A 45 16.82 -10.99 -2.43
C VAL A 45 16.91 -11.67 -1.05
N PRO A 46 17.66 -11.10 -0.08
CA PRO A 46 17.81 -11.71 1.24
C PRO A 46 16.47 -11.89 1.95
N ASP A 47 16.45 -12.81 2.91
CA ASP A 47 15.34 -12.92 3.85
C ASP A 47 15.21 -11.65 4.71
N TYR A 48 14.06 -11.54 5.34
CA TYR A 48 13.67 -10.38 6.13
C TYR A 48 14.66 -10.06 7.25
N ASN A 49 15.09 -11.04 8.05
CA ASN A 49 16.01 -10.80 9.17
C ASN A 49 17.45 -10.51 8.71
N SER A 50 17.92 -11.17 7.64
CA SER A 50 19.19 -10.83 6.99
C SER A 50 19.18 -9.39 6.46
N ALA A 51 18.09 -8.95 5.84
CA ALA A 51 17.93 -7.57 5.39
C ALA A 51 17.95 -6.60 6.58
N ARG A 52 17.21 -6.89 7.66
CA ARG A 52 17.24 -6.08 8.88
C ARG A 52 18.65 -5.95 9.44
N ARG A 53 19.39 -7.05 9.55
CA ARG A 53 20.78 -7.04 10.04
C ARG A 53 21.68 -6.19 9.13
N ALA A 54 21.53 -6.29 7.82
CA ALA A 54 22.31 -5.50 6.85
C ALA A 54 22.07 -3.99 6.99
N TYR A 55 20.86 -3.58 7.38
CA TYR A 55 20.51 -2.18 7.66
C TYR A 55 20.66 -1.78 9.14
N GLY A 56 21.31 -2.62 9.96
CA GLY A 56 21.59 -2.33 11.38
C GLY A 56 20.35 -2.37 12.29
N LEU A 57 19.28 -3.04 11.85
CA LEU A 57 18.05 -3.21 12.61
C LEU A 57 18.09 -4.52 13.42
N ASN A 58 17.34 -4.54 14.53
CA ASN A 58 17.20 -5.74 15.36
C ASN A 58 16.40 -6.82 14.64
N GLU A 59 16.83 -8.07 14.75
CA GLU A 59 16.10 -9.23 14.24
C GLU A 59 14.74 -9.40 14.93
N VAL A 60 13.76 -9.86 14.16
CA VAL A 60 12.42 -10.16 14.65
C VAL A 60 12.35 -11.64 15.02
N LYS A 61 11.84 -11.92 16.23
CA LYS A 61 11.72 -13.27 16.78
C LYS A 61 10.29 -13.67 17.15
N HIS A 62 9.37 -12.70 17.11
CA HIS A 62 8.00 -12.87 17.57
C HIS A 62 7.03 -12.11 16.65
N VAL A 63 5.87 -12.70 16.40
CA VAL A 63 4.81 -12.10 15.55
C VAL A 63 4.30 -10.79 16.12
N SER A 64 4.42 -10.56 17.44
CA SER A 64 4.04 -9.31 18.09
C SER A 64 4.76 -8.07 17.55
N HIS A 65 5.86 -8.26 16.80
CA HIS A 65 6.49 -7.18 16.04
C HIS A 65 5.56 -6.61 14.96
N PHE A 66 4.75 -7.44 14.34
CA PHE A 66 3.79 -7.07 13.32
C PHE A 66 2.49 -6.61 13.99
N ASN A 67 2.47 -5.37 14.49
CA ASN A 67 1.38 -4.82 15.29
C ASN A 67 0.00 -5.00 14.65
N ARG A 68 -0.15 -4.80 13.33
CA ARG A 68 -1.46 -4.93 12.65
C ARG A 68 -1.92 -6.38 12.51
N VAL A 69 -1.00 -7.34 12.52
CA VAL A 69 -1.31 -8.77 12.58
C VAL A 69 -1.76 -9.17 13.99
N ASP A 70 -1.15 -8.56 15.03
CA ASP A 70 -1.43 -8.86 16.44
C ASP A 70 -2.65 -8.09 16.98
N GLN A 71 -2.91 -6.86 16.54
CA GLN A 71 -4.00 -6.00 17.01
C GLN A 71 -5.38 -6.54 16.64
N GLU A 72 -5.51 -7.20 15.50
CA GLU A 72 -6.78 -7.81 15.12
C GLU A 72 -7.13 -9.05 16.02
N VAL A 73 -6.20 -9.54 16.85
CA VAL A 73 -6.43 -10.59 17.89
C VAL A 73 -7.09 -10.01 19.15
N TYR A 74 -6.85 -8.74 19.48
CA TYR A 74 -7.40 -8.09 20.68
C TYR A 74 -8.91 -7.83 20.61
N CYS A 75 -9.51 -7.90 19.43
CA CYS A 75 -10.96 -7.84 19.25
C CYS A 75 -11.69 -8.93 20.05
N ALA A 76 -11.03 -10.07 20.30
CA ALA A 76 -11.59 -11.17 21.09
C ALA A 76 -11.47 -10.99 22.62
N LYS A 77 -10.46 -10.24 23.12
CA LYS A 77 -10.22 -10.11 24.57
C LYS A 77 -11.32 -9.30 25.27
N TYR A 78 -11.90 -8.32 24.58
CA TYR A 78 -13.01 -7.51 25.12
C TYR A 78 -14.37 -8.24 25.16
N ILE A 79 -14.55 -9.31 24.37
CA ILE A 79 -15.78 -10.12 24.40
C ILE A 79 -15.79 -11.06 25.60
N VAL A 80 -14.63 -11.58 26.01
CA VAL A 80 -14.52 -12.55 27.12
C VAL A 80 -14.75 -11.91 28.50
N GLN A 81 -14.52 -10.60 28.66
CA GLN A 81 -14.74 -9.91 29.94
C GLN A 81 -16.22 -9.61 30.24
N MET A 82 -17.11 -9.70 29.24
CA MET A 82 -18.57 -9.51 29.40
C MET A 82 -19.34 -10.81 29.71
N LEU A 83 -18.66 -11.97 29.69
CA LEU A 83 -19.30 -13.29 29.84
C LEU A 83 -19.14 -13.92 31.23
N PHE A 84 -18.63 -13.19 32.23
CA PHE A 84 -18.43 -13.73 33.58
C PHE A 84 -19.69 -13.79 34.47
N LEU A 85 -20.89 -13.61 33.91
CA LEU A 85 -22.15 -13.80 34.62
C LEU A 85 -23.22 -14.44 33.71
N ARG A 86 -23.11 -15.75 33.44
CA ARG A 86 -24.21 -16.76 33.49
C ARG A 86 -23.83 -18.08 32.78
N ILE A 87 -23.61 -19.10 33.60
CA ILE A 87 -24.31 -20.40 33.64
C ILE A 87 -24.38 -21.29 32.36
N PHE A 88 -23.88 -22.51 32.56
CA PHE A 88 -24.23 -23.83 32.00
C PHE A 88 -23.74 -24.25 30.61
N GLU A 89 -23.35 -25.53 30.58
CA GLU A 89 -22.79 -26.29 29.47
C GLU A 89 -23.56 -26.15 28.16
N LEU A 90 -22.85 -25.77 27.09
CA LEU A 90 -23.07 -26.37 25.79
C LEU A 90 -21.76 -26.36 24.98
N HIS A 91 -21.47 -27.55 24.49
CA HIS A 91 -20.42 -27.99 23.59
C HIS A 91 -20.07 -26.98 22.46
N LEU A 92 -18.77 -26.71 22.33
CA LEU A 92 -18.04 -26.47 21.07
C LEU A 92 -18.82 -25.73 19.94
N SER A 93 -18.97 -24.41 20.01
CA SER A 93 -19.35 -23.60 18.83
C SER A 93 -18.93 -22.11 18.88
N ILE A 94 -18.24 -21.64 19.93
CA ILE A 94 -17.86 -20.20 20.05
C ILE A 94 -16.43 -19.94 19.54
N VAL A 95 -15.77 -20.95 18.96
CA VAL A 95 -14.50 -20.75 18.23
C VAL A 95 -14.80 -20.45 16.75
N SER A 96 -15.55 -19.38 16.50
CA SER A 96 -15.73 -18.77 15.18
C SER A 96 -16.29 -17.37 15.46
N SER A 97 -15.58 -16.27 15.27
CA SER A 97 -14.61 -15.97 14.23
C SER A 97 -13.67 -14.87 14.73
N CYS A 98 -12.40 -15.20 14.93
CA CYS A 98 -11.36 -14.20 14.83
C CYS A 98 -10.66 -14.44 13.50
N ILE A 99 -11.10 -13.72 12.46
CA ILE A 99 -10.49 -13.76 11.11
C ILE A 99 -8.99 -13.44 11.20
N SER A 100 -8.57 -12.68 12.22
CA SER A 100 -7.17 -12.33 12.49
C SER A 100 -6.32 -13.41 13.15
N CYS A 101 -6.87 -14.19 14.09
CA CYS A 101 -6.13 -15.35 14.63
C CYS A 101 -5.68 -16.28 13.48
N LYS A 102 -6.50 -16.36 12.42
CA LYS A 102 -6.18 -17.13 11.21
C LYS A 102 -4.95 -16.59 10.49
N ILE A 103 -4.79 -15.27 10.30
CA ILE A 103 -3.63 -14.70 9.59
C ILE A 103 -2.33 -15.01 10.34
N ARG A 104 -2.32 -14.81 11.66
CA ARG A 104 -1.16 -15.10 12.50
C ARG A 104 -0.76 -16.57 12.45
N GLU A 105 -1.73 -17.46 12.61
CA GLU A 105 -1.48 -18.92 12.59
C GLU A 105 -1.00 -19.38 11.22
N GLU A 106 -1.63 -18.88 10.14
CA GLU A 106 -1.24 -19.20 8.76
C GLU A 106 0.15 -18.68 8.42
N PHE A 107 0.48 -17.45 8.83
CA PHE A 107 1.81 -16.88 8.64
C PHE A 107 2.90 -17.74 9.30
N LEU A 108 2.70 -18.08 10.59
CA LEU A 108 3.62 -18.95 11.32
C LEU A 108 3.72 -20.34 10.70
N ARG A 109 2.61 -20.88 10.19
CA ARG A 109 2.57 -22.17 9.51
C ARG A 109 3.34 -22.14 8.18
N LEU A 110 3.16 -21.10 7.37
CA LEU A 110 3.78 -20.98 6.04
C LEU A 110 5.30 -20.86 6.12
N TYR A 111 5.82 -20.20 7.14
CA TYR A 111 7.26 -20.02 7.37
C TYR A 111 7.84 -20.96 8.42
N ASN A 112 7.17 -22.08 8.75
CA ASN A 112 7.66 -23.08 9.71
C ASN A 112 8.11 -22.51 11.07
N ASN A 113 7.45 -21.46 11.57
CA ASN A 113 7.81 -20.70 12.77
C ASN A 113 9.22 -20.06 12.75
N SER A 114 9.84 -19.97 11.57
CA SER A 114 11.14 -19.34 11.35
C SER A 114 10.95 -17.94 10.78
N PHE A 115 11.49 -16.94 11.47
CA PHE A 115 11.47 -15.55 10.99
C PHE A 115 12.61 -15.26 10.00
N ASP A 116 13.60 -16.17 9.92
CA ASP A 116 14.73 -16.09 8.99
C ASP A 116 14.37 -16.63 7.60
N ASP A 117 13.20 -17.28 7.45
CA ASP A 117 12.70 -17.75 6.16
C ASP A 117 11.70 -16.78 5.52
N VAL A 118 11.37 -15.68 6.21
CA VAL A 118 10.36 -14.72 5.77
C VAL A 118 10.88 -13.91 4.58
N ASP A 119 10.12 -13.92 3.48
CA ASP A 119 10.44 -13.11 2.30
C ASP A 119 10.41 -11.61 2.68
N ILE A 120 11.41 -10.84 2.27
CA ILE A 120 11.51 -9.40 2.61
C ILE A 120 10.25 -8.60 2.24
N TRP A 121 9.62 -8.95 1.11
CA TRP A 121 8.41 -8.28 0.64
C TRP A 121 7.25 -8.47 1.61
N VAL A 122 7.09 -9.70 2.11
CA VAL A 122 6.05 -10.05 3.08
C VAL A 122 6.34 -9.38 4.41
N GLY A 123 7.56 -9.53 4.94
CA GLY A 123 7.94 -8.92 6.21
C GLY A 123 7.79 -7.41 6.21
N GLY A 124 8.22 -6.73 5.14
CA GLY A 124 8.10 -5.28 5.02
C GLY A 124 6.66 -4.77 4.90
N ILE A 125 5.77 -5.49 4.20
CA ILE A 125 4.33 -5.16 4.19
C ILE A 125 3.74 -5.31 5.59
N LEU A 126 4.08 -6.37 6.33
CA LEU A 126 3.53 -6.62 7.66
C LEU A 126 3.99 -5.62 8.73
N GLU A 127 5.08 -4.88 8.48
CA GLU A 127 5.54 -3.78 9.35
C GLU A 127 4.79 -2.47 9.14
N THR A 128 3.99 -2.35 8.07
CA THR A 128 3.35 -1.09 7.66
C THR A 128 2.38 -0.57 8.72
N GLN A 129 2.40 0.74 8.92
CA GLN A 129 1.50 1.48 9.81
C GLN A 129 0.86 2.62 9.02
N ASP A 130 0.98 3.88 9.45
CA ASP A 130 0.55 5.05 8.68
C ASP A 130 1.63 5.49 7.66
N GLY A 131 2.37 4.51 7.15
CA GLY A 131 3.65 4.66 6.47
C GLY A 131 4.30 3.29 6.23
N PRO A 132 5.27 3.19 5.31
CA PRO A 132 6.14 2.03 5.20
C PRO A 132 6.77 1.66 6.54
N GLY A 133 6.89 0.36 6.81
CA GLY A 133 7.55 -0.17 7.99
C GLY A 133 9.01 0.27 8.14
N GLU A 134 9.59 0.04 9.33
CA GLU A 134 10.96 0.47 9.66
C GLU A 134 12.00 0.00 8.63
N LEU A 135 11.92 -1.27 8.20
CA LEU A 135 12.86 -1.81 7.23
C LEU A 135 12.72 -1.14 5.85
N PHE A 136 11.49 -1.02 5.34
CA PHE A 136 11.24 -0.39 4.05
C PHE A 136 11.57 1.10 4.07
N GLN A 137 11.28 1.81 5.16
CA GLN A 137 11.69 3.20 5.31
C GLN A 137 13.22 3.35 5.25
N LYS A 138 13.99 2.48 5.92
CA LYS A 138 15.46 2.47 5.84
C LYS A 138 15.96 2.20 4.43
N ILE A 139 15.45 1.16 3.76
CA ILE A 139 15.83 0.79 2.38
C ILE A 139 15.54 1.96 1.42
N ILE A 140 14.33 2.51 1.49
CA ILE A 140 13.89 3.61 0.61
C ILE A 140 14.75 4.85 0.87
N THR A 141 14.93 5.24 2.14
CA THR A 141 15.72 6.44 2.49
C THR A 141 17.17 6.33 2.04
N ASP A 142 17.81 5.19 2.30
CA ASP A 142 19.17 4.91 1.88
C ASP A 142 19.31 4.94 0.35
N GLN A 143 18.37 4.32 -0.37
CA GLN A 143 18.37 4.36 -1.84
C GLN A 143 18.20 5.78 -2.38
N PHE A 144 17.24 6.56 -1.87
CA PHE A 144 17.01 7.95 -2.28
C PHE A 144 18.21 8.85 -1.95
N GLN A 145 18.88 8.62 -0.82
CA GLN A 145 20.09 9.36 -0.47
C GLN A 145 21.24 9.04 -1.43
N ARG A 146 21.48 7.75 -1.74
CA ARG A 146 22.53 7.35 -2.67
C ARG A 146 22.33 7.90 -4.07
N ILE A 147 21.11 7.85 -4.62
CA ILE A 147 20.85 8.39 -5.97
C ILE A 147 21.06 9.90 -6.00
N ARG A 148 20.65 10.61 -4.93
CA ARG A 148 20.84 12.06 -4.83
C ARG A 148 22.32 12.43 -4.73
N ASP A 149 23.02 11.83 -3.78
CA ASP A 149 24.41 12.17 -3.45
C ASP A 149 25.39 11.67 -4.54
N GLY A 150 25.02 10.60 -5.26
CA GLY A 150 25.81 10.02 -6.35
C GLY A 150 25.55 10.63 -7.74
N ASP A 151 24.48 11.42 -7.90
CA ASP A 151 24.17 12.03 -9.19
C ASP A 151 24.96 13.33 -9.40
N ARG A 152 25.92 13.27 -10.33
CA ARG A 152 26.69 14.45 -10.76
C ARG A 152 25.79 15.55 -11.31
N PHE A 153 24.66 15.20 -11.93
CA PHE A 153 23.69 16.12 -12.51
C PHE A 153 22.52 16.45 -11.59
N TRP A 154 22.63 16.13 -10.29
CA TRP A 154 21.67 16.57 -9.28
C TRP A 154 21.49 18.10 -9.36
N TYR A 155 20.24 18.57 -9.40
CA TYR A 155 19.95 19.98 -9.69
C TYR A 155 20.56 20.95 -8.66
N ASN A 156 20.70 20.51 -7.40
CA ASN A 156 21.28 21.31 -6.31
C ASN A 156 22.82 21.17 -6.22
N ASN A 157 23.46 20.47 -7.16
CA ASN A 157 24.92 20.39 -7.21
C ASN A 157 25.50 21.58 -8.00
N THR A 158 25.85 22.66 -7.29
CA THR A 158 26.40 23.89 -7.90
C THR A 158 27.72 23.70 -8.68
N LYS A 159 28.43 22.58 -8.48
CA LYS A 159 29.69 22.29 -9.18
C LYS A 159 29.50 21.87 -10.64
N ASN A 160 28.31 21.43 -11.05
CA ASN A 160 28.05 21.00 -12.42
C ASN A 160 27.75 22.16 -13.39
N GLY A 161 27.49 23.36 -12.85
CA GLY A 161 27.22 24.57 -13.64
C GLY A 161 25.90 24.53 -14.43
N LEU A 162 24.95 23.65 -14.06
CA LEU A 162 23.65 23.55 -14.74
C LEU A 162 22.72 24.72 -14.42
N PHE A 163 22.70 25.15 -13.15
CA PHE A 163 21.81 26.18 -12.63
C PHE A 163 22.59 27.20 -11.81
N THR A 164 22.14 28.44 -11.85
CA THR A 164 22.55 29.51 -10.92
C THR A 164 21.84 29.37 -9.58
N ASP A 165 22.38 29.98 -8.53
CA ASP A 165 21.77 29.94 -7.19
C ASP A 165 20.32 30.48 -7.19
N LYS A 166 20.02 31.48 -8.04
CA LYS A 166 18.67 32.04 -8.20
C LYS A 166 17.71 31.07 -8.89
N GLU A 167 18.20 30.28 -9.84
CA GLU A 167 17.40 29.25 -10.50
C GLU A 167 17.12 28.08 -9.55
N ILE A 168 18.11 27.69 -8.73
CA ILE A 168 17.92 26.68 -7.68
C ILE A 168 16.87 27.17 -6.67
N GLU A 169 16.96 28.41 -6.20
CA GLU A 169 15.94 29.00 -5.31
C GLU A 169 14.55 28.96 -5.95
N ARG A 170 14.44 29.22 -7.26
CA ARG A 170 13.18 29.09 -7.98
C ARG A 170 12.70 27.64 -8.06
N LEU A 171 13.58 26.67 -8.31
CA LEU A 171 13.24 25.25 -8.38
C LEU A 171 12.73 24.71 -7.04
N GLU A 172 13.32 25.12 -5.93
CA GLU A 172 12.89 24.73 -4.57
C GLU A 172 11.48 25.26 -4.21
N GLN A 173 11.01 26.30 -4.90
CA GLN A 173 9.66 26.83 -4.74
C GLN A 173 8.62 26.13 -5.62
N LEU A 174 9.04 25.30 -6.58
CA LEU A 174 8.12 24.59 -7.45
C LEU A 174 7.46 23.43 -6.72
N SER A 175 6.15 23.33 -6.90
CA SER A 175 5.33 22.24 -6.39
C SER A 175 4.70 21.45 -7.54
N PHE A 176 4.19 20.25 -7.25
CA PHE A 176 3.40 19.49 -8.22
C PHE A 176 2.14 20.25 -8.67
N TYR A 177 1.59 21.09 -7.79
CA TYR A 177 0.48 21.99 -8.12
C TYR A 177 0.86 22.97 -9.25
N ASP A 178 2.04 23.59 -9.18
CA ASP A 178 2.47 24.53 -10.23
C ASP A 178 2.59 23.82 -11.60
N MET A 179 3.08 22.58 -11.60
CA MET A 179 3.19 21.78 -12.83
C MET A 179 1.81 21.45 -13.42
N LEU A 180 0.83 21.10 -12.58
CA LEU A 180 -0.55 20.87 -13.03
C LEU A 180 -1.17 22.16 -13.58
N MET A 181 -1.01 23.28 -12.89
CA MET A 181 -1.53 24.58 -13.34
C MET A 181 -0.91 25.05 -14.66
N CYS A 182 0.37 24.76 -14.90
CA CYS A 182 1.03 25.11 -16.16
C CYS A 182 0.63 24.21 -17.34
N THR A 183 0.22 22.97 -17.09
CA THR A 183 -0.06 21.97 -18.14
C THR A 183 -1.53 21.81 -18.46
N THR A 184 -2.41 22.31 -17.61
CA THR A 184 -3.86 22.17 -17.73
C THR A 184 -4.55 23.53 -17.80
N LYS A 185 -5.82 23.55 -18.22
CA LYS A 185 -6.66 24.76 -18.21
C LYS A 185 -7.59 24.76 -16.99
N MET A 186 -7.02 24.58 -15.80
CA MET A 186 -7.76 24.64 -14.53
C MET A 186 -7.68 26.04 -13.94
N ASP A 187 -8.68 26.41 -13.14
CA ASP A 187 -8.62 27.60 -12.31
C ASP A 187 -7.79 27.32 -11.05
N TRP A 188 -7.17 28.36 -10.50
CA TRP A 188 -6.20 28.24 -9.39
C TRP A 188 -6.77 27.59 -8.12
N ASN A 189 -8.09 27.60 -7.96
CA ASN A 189 -8.80 27.07 -6.80
C ASN A 189 -9.47 25.70 -7.07
N ASP A 190 -9.29 25.10 -8.25
CA ASP A 190 -9.89 23.80 -8.61
C ASP A 190 -9.26 22.61 -7.84
N ILE A 191 -7.99 22.75 -7.43
CA ILE A 191 -7.24 21.71 -6.72
C ILE A 191 -6.50 22.29 -5.51
N PRO A 192 -6.25 21.48 -4.46
CA PRO A 192 -5.46 21.93 -3.32
C PRO A 192 -3.99 22.20 -3.71
N ARG A 193 -3.38 23.18 -3.05
CA ARG A 193 -1.96 23.54 -3.24
C ARG A 193 -1.01 22.36 -2.96
N ASN A 194 -1.31 21.54 -1.96
CA ASN A 194 -0.60 20.28 -1.75
C ASN A 194 -1.43 19.13 -2.34
N SER A 195 -1.12 18.73 -3.57
CA SER A 195 -1.88 17.68 -4.27
C SER A 195 -1.63 16.25 -3.73
N PHE A 196 -0.68 16.07 -2.80
CA PHE A 196 -0.39 14.78 -2.17
C PHE A 196 -1.18 14.54 -0.89
N ARG A 197 -1.89 15.55 -0.38
CA ARG A 197 -2.71 15.43 0.83
C ARG A 197 -4.08 16.03 0.59
N VAL A 198 -5.09 15.42 1.18
CA VAL A 198 -6.44 15.95 1.13
C VAL A 198 -6.55 17.26 1.91
N PRO A 199 -7.42 18.20 1.49
CA PRO A 199 -7.70 19.43 2.21
C PRO A 199 -8.05 19.20 3.67
N THR A 200 -7.51 20.03 4.57
CA THR A 200 -7.81 19.95 6.02
C THR A 200 -8.78 21.03 6.48
N THR A 201 -8.93 22.11 5.71
CA THR A 201 -9.84 23.22 5.98
C THR A 201 -10.79 23.44 4.81
N GLU A 202 -11.97 24.04 5.07
CA GLU A 202 -12.94 24.34 4.01
C GLU A 202 -12.42 25.39 3.01
N ASN A 203 -11.51 26.26 3.44
CA ASN A 203 -10.89 27.29 2.60
C ASN A 203 -9.95 26.68 1.53
N ASP A 204 -9.48 25.46 1.75
CA ASP A 204 -8.62 24.74 0.82
C ASP A 204 -9.41 24.01 -0.28
N ILE A 205 -10.74 24.19 -0.29
CA ILE A 205 -11.68 23.50 -1.19
C ILE A 205 -12.41 24.55 -2.03
N HIS A 206 -12.57 24.26 -3.31
CA HIS A 206 -13.43 25.09 -4.16
C HIS A 206 -14.88 25.09 -3.65
N GLN A 207 -15.51 26.26 -3.54
CA GLN A 207 -16.88 26.40 -3.05
C GLN A 207 -17.89 25.54 -3.84
N SER A 208 -17.68 25.41 -5.16
CA SER A 208 -18.51 24.55 -6.01
C SER A 208 -18.45 23.07 -5.61
N CYS A 209 -17.30 22.56 -5.14
CA CYS A 209 -17.16 21.18 -4.68
C CYS A 209 -17.98 20.93 -3.40
N ILE A 210 -18.07 21.94 -2.52
CA ILE A 210 -18.90 21.90 -1.31
C ILE A 210 -20.38 21.98 -1.68
N ILE A 211 -20.76 22.93 -2.54
CA ILE A 211 -22.15 23.12 -3.00
C ILE A 211 -22.68 21.85 -3.69
N ASN A 212 -21.87 21.27 -4.59
CA ASN A 212 -22.23 20.06 -5.33
C ASN A 212 -22.02 18.78 -4.50
N LYS A 213 -21.59 18.89 -3.24
CA LYS A 213 -21.34 17.77 -2.31
C LYS A 213 -20.38 16.70 -2.86
N ILE A 214 -19.45 17.11 -3.72
CA ILE A 214 -18.41 16.24 -4.28
C ILE A 214 -17.39 15.90 -3.20
N VAL A 215 -16.99 16.91 -2.43
CA VAL A 215 -16.04 16.78 -1.32
C VAL A 215 -16.80 16.94 -0.01
N LYS A 216 -16.62 16.00 0.91
CA LYS A 216 -17.29 15.98 2.21
C LYS A 216 -16.26 15.84 3.33
N LYS A 217 -16.64 16.25 4.53
CA LYS A 217 -15.81 16.04 5.72
C LYS A 217 -15.69 14.55 6.04
N GLY A 218 -14.47 14.04 6.04
CA GLY A 218 -14.13 12.65 6.29
C GLY A 218 -13.87 12.33 7.75
N LYS A 219 -13.65 11.03 8.03
CA LYS A 219 -13.15 10.55 9.32
C LYS A 219 -11.63 10.40 9.23
N CYS A 220 -10.89 11.42 9.66
CA CYS A 220 -9.43 11.34 9.82
C CYS A 220 -9.04 11.75 11.25
N MET A 221 -7.78 11.50 11.63
CA MET A 221 -7.25 11.94 12.93
C MET A 221 -7.35 13.46 13.12
N THR A 222 -7.16 14.21 12.02
CA THR A 222 -7.40 15.65 11.92
C THR A 222 -8.61 15.92 11.03
N SER A 223 -9.07 17.18 10.96
CA SER A 223 -10.08 17.56 9.97
C SER A 223 -9.55 17.27 8.56
N CYS A 224 -10.33 16.56 7.74
CA CYS A 224 -10.00 16.22 6.38
C CYS A 224 -11.25 16.28 5.51
N PHE A 225 -11.07 16.60 4.24
CA PHE A 225 -12.14 16.71 3.27
C PHE A 225 -11.77 16.00 1.99
N HIS A 226 -12.56 15.01 1.59
CA HIS A 226 -12.27 14.19 0.42
C HIS A 226 -13.57 13.73 -0.24
N ALA A 227 -13.45 13.20 -1.46
CA ALA A 227 -14.55 12.49 -2.11
C ALA A 227 -14.83 11.15 -1.41
N ASP A 228 -16.02 10.58 -1.59
CA ASP A 228 -16.39 9.32 -0.95
C ASP A 228 -15.39 8.21 -1.33
N GLN A 229 -15.05 7.34 -0.36
CA GLN A 229 -14.09 6.26 -0.61
C GLN A 229 -14.70 5.21 -1.53
N ILE A 230 -13.97 4.88 -2.59
CA ILE A 230 -14.36 3.87 -3.56
C ILE A 230 -14.13 2.49 -2.93
N ASN A 231 -15.04 1.57 -3.18
CA ASN A 231 -14.92 0.17 -2.77
C ASN A 231 -15.49 -0.75 -3.84
N GLU A 232 -15.24 -2.06 -3.71
CA GLU A 232 -15.66 -3.09 -4.65
C GLU A 232 -17.18 -3.08 -4.93
N TYR A 233 -18.01 -2.70 -3.96
CA TYR A 233 -19.47 -2.65 -4.13
C TYR A 233 -19.98 -1.44 -4.90
N THR A 234 -19.13 -0.42 -5.09
CA THR A 234 -19.48 0.83 -5.77
C THR A 234 -19.01 0.89 -7.22
N ILE A 235 -18.28 -0.13 -7.66
CA ILE A 235 -17.67 -0.20 -8.98
C ILE A 235 -18.22 -1.38 -9.78
N GLU A 236 -17.96 -1.35 -11.08
CA GLU A 236 -18.25 -2.46 -11.98
C GLU A 236 -17.36 -3.67 -11.65
N ASN A 237 -17.93 -4.87 -11.73
CA ASN A 237 -17.21 -6.09 -11.41
C ASN A 237 -16.01 -6.30 -12.33
N CYS A 238 -14.92 -6.83 -11.77
CA CYS A 238 -13.77 -7.25 -12.54
C CYS A 238 -14.15 -8.27 -13.60
N THR A 239 -13.47 -8.22 -14.76
CA THR A 239 -13.64 -9.25 -15.79
C THR A 239 -13.09 -10.58 -15.29
N GLU A 240 -13.89 -11.64 -15.45
CA GLU A 240 -13.51 -13.00 -15.08
C GLU A 240 -12.16 -13.45 -15.71
N PRO A 241 -11.36 -14.25 -14.99
CA PRO A 241 -10.11 -14.79 -15.52
C PRO A 241 -10.34 -15.67 -16.75
N GLY A 242 -9.51 -15.47 -17.76
CA GLY A 242 -9.50 -16.25 -18.99
C GLY A 242 -8.11 -16.78 -19.31
N THR A 243 -8.05 -17.75 -20.22
CA THR A 243 -6.80 -18.28 -20.75
C THR A 243 -6.65 -17.94 -22.23
N TYR A 244 -5.41 -17.79 -22.68
CA TYR A 244 -5.10 -17.61 -24.10
C TYR A 244 -4.68 -18.95 -24.68
N ASP A 245 -5.57 -19.56 -25.48
CA ASP A 245 -5.25 -20.77 -26.24
C ASP A 245 -4.70 -20.40 -27.61
N PHE A 246 -3.38 -20.46 -27.76
CA PHE A 246 -2.68 -20.16 -29.00
C PHE A 246 -2.94 -21.19 -30.12
N PHE A 247 -3.54 -22.34 -29.81
CA PHE A 247 -3.81 -23.43 -30.75
C PHE A 247 -5.30 -23.64 -31.08
N GLN A 248 -6.20 -22.77 -30.59
CA GLN A 248 -7.64 -22.93 -30.77
C GLN A 248 -8.11 -22.97 -32.25
N ILE A 249 -7.30 -22.46 -33.19
CA ILE A 249 -7.57 -22.46 -34.64
C ILE A 249 -6.75 -23.54 -35.39
N ALA A 250 -5.83 -24.25 -34.73
CA ALA A 250 -4.90 -25.18 -35.37
C ALA A 250 -5.47 -26.59 -35.64
N VAL A 251 -6.77 -26.80 -35.52
CA VAL A 251 -7.41 -28.05 -35.94
C VAL A 251 -7.65 -27.99 -37.46
N CYS A 252 -6.70 -28.51 -38.24
CA CYS A 252 -6.92 -28.78 -39.66
C CYS A 252 -8.15 -29.70 -39.80
N PRO A 253 -9.14 -29.38 -40.67
CA PRO A 253 -10.21 -30.32 -40.96
C PRO A 253 -9.59 -31.57 -41.57
N SER A 254 -9.83 -32.72 -40.94
CA SER A 254 -9.47 -34.03 -41.47
C SER A 254 -10.16 -34.22 -42.82
N SER A 255 -9.37 -34.18 -43.89
CA SER A 255 -9.77 -34.50 -45.28
C SER A 255 -10.09 -35.98 -45.44
#